data_AF-A0A969VB01-F1
#
_entry.id   AF-A0A969VB01-F1
#
_cell.length_a   1.000
_cell.length_b   1.000
_cell.length_c   1.000
_cell.angle_alpha   90.00
_cell.angle_beta   90.00
_cell.angle_gamma   90.00
#
_symmetry.space_group_name_H-M   'P 1'
#
loop_
_entity.id
_entity.type
_entity.pdbx_description
1 polymer ?
#
loop_
_entity_poly.entity_id
_entity_poly.type
_entity_poly.pdbx_seq_one_letter_code
_entity_poly.pdbx_strand_id
1 'polypeptide(L)'
;MSQSNKGIQVTGGSFNANQVAVGSGAKAVQNTYNLANQLEKSGKGEVAQAITELLKVLEAHSDQVADKEEVTQAVEQVAEEVQKEKPNKFTLKGLLSSLKESLGSVVEIAEKVTVLQKVVAVMLGLPIL
;
A
#
# COMPACT_ATOMS: atom_id res chain seq x y z
N MET A 1 -22.16 -1.14 -38.17
CA MET A 1 -20.78 -1.17 -37.66
C MET A 1 -20.87 -1.54 -36.18
N SER A 2 -20.36 -2.71 -35.80
CA SER A 2 -20.38 -3.14 -34.39
C SER A 2 -19.36 -2.31 -33.63
N GLN A 3 -19.76 -1.56 -32.60
CA GLN A 3 -18.81 -0.99 -31.64
C GLN A 3 -17.92 -2.13 -31.14
N SER A 4 -16.61 -2.08 -31.41
CA SER A 4 -15.68 -3.02 -30.81
C SER A 4 -15.76 -2.85 -29.30
N ASN A 5 -16.17 -3.90 -28.59
CA ASN A 5 -16.10 -3.95 -27.14
C ASN A 5 -14.66 -3.64 -26.71
N LYS A 6 -14.47 -2.58 -25.93
CA LYS A 6 -13.18 -2.22 -25.31
C LYS A 6 -13.14 -2.62 -23.84
N GLY A 7 -14.21 -3.24 -23.32
CA GLY A 7 -14.59 -3.60 -21.95
C GLY A 7 -14.33 -5.06 -21.55
N ILE A 8 -14.75 -5.45 -20.34
CA ILE A 8 -14.84 -6.86 -19.92
C ILE A 8 -16.23 -7.39 -20.26
N GLN A 9 -16.29 -8.56 -20.90
CA GLN A 9 -17.55 -9.30 -21.10
C GLN A 9 -17.50 -10.61 -20.33
N VAL A 10 -18.30 -10.72 -19.27
CA VAL A 10 -18.48 -11.97 -18.51
C VAL A 10 -19.83 -12.56 -18.89
N THR A 11 -19.84 -13.79 -19.41
CA THR A 11 -21.09 -14.52 -19.70
C THR A 11 -21.11 -15.80 -18.86
N GLY A 12 -21.88 -15.77 -17.77
CA GLY A 12 -21.92 -16.84 -16.76
C GLY A 12 -20.69 -16.83 -15.82
N GLY A 13 -20.92 -17.08 -14.54
CA GLY A 13 -19.86 -17.16 -13.52
C GLY A 13 -19.51 -15.82 -12.86
N SER A 14 -18.39 -15.81 -12.12
CA SER A 14 -17.94 -14.67 -11.30
C SER A 14 -16.61 -14.13 -11.82
N PHE A 15 -16.47 -12.81 -11.90
CA PHE A 15 -15.21 -12.14 -12.17
C PHE A 15 -14.73 -11.46 -10.88
N ASN A 16 -13.58 -11.91 -10.37
CA ASN A 16 -12.94 -11.34 -9.18
C ASN A 16 -11.57 -10.82 -9.59
N ALA A 17 -11.32 -9.53 -9.42
CA ALA A 17 -10.02 -8.93 -9.68
C ALA A 17 -9.76 -7.80 -8.70
N ASN A 18 -8.52 -7.74 -8.19
CA ASN A 18 -8.08 -6.69 -7.26
C ASN A 18 -7.90 -5.35 -7.98
N GLN A 19 -7.49 -5.37 -9.25
CA GLN A 19 -7.49 -4.20 -10.13
C GLN A 19 -7.74 -4.59 -11.57
N VAL A 20 -8.45 -3.73 -12.29
CA VAL A 20 -8.69 -3.89 -13.72
C VAL A 20 -8.68 -2.52 -14.37
N ALA A 21 -7.94 -2.40 -15.47
CA ALA A 21 -8.00 -1.25 -16.34
C ALA A 21 -8.26 -1.72 -17.76
N VAL A 22 -9.26 -1.11 -18.38
CA VAL A 22 -9.86 -1.61 -19.62
C VAL A 22 -10.13 -0.44 -20.56
N GLY A 23 -9.59 -0.50 -21.77
CA GLY A 23 -9.67 0.58 -22.76
C GLY A 23 -8.31 1.11 -23.20
N SER A 24 -8.31 2.00 -24.19
CA SER A 24 -7.08 2.59 -24.73
C SER A 24 -6.50 3.59 -23.72
N GLY A 25 -5.27 3.35 -23.26
CA GLY A 25 -4.60 4.17 -22.24
C GLY A 25 -4.94 3.78 -20.79
N ALA A 26 -5.71 2.71 -20.58
CA ALA A 26 -6.08 2.26 -19.25
C ALA A 26 -4.87 1.63 -18.54
N LYS A 27 -4.60 2.06 -17.30
CA LYS A 27 -3.55 1.52 -16.44
C LYS A 27 -4.15 1.03 -15.13
N ALA A 28 -3.91 -0.22 -14.79
CA ALA A 28 -4.14 -0.77 -13.46
C ALA A 28 -2.76 -0.89 -12.83
N VAL A 29 -2.50 -0.07 -11.82
CA VAL A 29 -1.20 -0.02 -11.14
C VAL A 29 -1.40 -0.46 -9.71
N GLN A 30 -0.99 -1.68 -9.42
CA GLN A 30 -0.92 -2.24 -8.07
C GLN A 30 0.54 -2.23 -7.61
N ASN A 31 1.16 -1.05 -7.67
CA ASN A 31 2.59 -0.89 -7.38
C ASN A 31 2.91 -1.32 -5.94
N THR A 32 2.06 -0.95 -4.99
CA THR A 32 2.32 -1.20 -3.57
C THR A 32 2.35 -2.69 -3.19
N TYR A 33 1.49 -3.53 -3.77
CA TYR A 33 1.53 -4.98 -3.51
C TYR A 33 2.72 -5.67 -4.21
N ASN A 34 3.16 -5.15 -5.37
CA ASN A 34 4.40 -5.60 -6.00
C ASN A 34 5.64 -5.25 -5.16
N LEU A 35 5.65 -4.05 -4.57
CA LEU A 35 6.70 -3.60 -3.64
C LEU A 35 6.76 -4.48 -2.38
N ALA A 36 5.61 -4.86 -1.81
CA ALA A 36 5.55 -5.80 -0.69
C ALA A 36 6.14 -7.18 -1.06
N ASN A 37 5.76 -7.74 -2.21
CA ASN A 37 6.33 -9.01 -2.69
C ASN A 37 7.85 -8.95 -2.93
N GLN A 38 8.37 -7.80 -3.38
CA GLN A 38 9.81 -7.58 -3.53
C GLN A 38 10.52 -7.49 -2.18
N LEU A 39 9.91 -6.81 -1.20
CA LEU A 39 10.43 -6.73 0.17
C LEU A 39 10.55 -8.12 0.79
N GLU A 40 9.53 -8.97 0.61
CA GLU A 40 9.55 -10.37 1.06
C GLU A 40 10.74 -11.13 0.47
N LYS A 41 10.96 -11.04 -0.85
CA LYS A 41 12.10 -11.67 -1.54
C LYS A 41 13.46 -11.12 -1.10
N SER A 42 13.51 -9.87 -0.62
CA SER A 42 14.73 -9.22 -0.13
C SER A 42 15.06 -9.52 1.34
N GLY A 43 14.31 -10.42 1.98
CA GLY A 43 14.50 -10.78 3.40
C GLY A 43 13.83 -9.80 4.38
N LYS A 44 12.98 -8.89 3.89
CA LYS A 44 12.24 -7.90 4.69
C LYS A 44 10.77 -8.31 4.85
N GLY A 45 10.55 -9.61 5.10
CA GLY A 45 9.22 -10.23 5.13
C GLY A 45 8.26 -9.60 6.14
N GLU A 46 8.75 -9.20 7.32
CA GLU A 46 7.92 -8.54 8.32
C GLU A 46 7.40 -7.18 7.84
N VAL A 47 8.25 -6.38 7.16
CA VAL A 47 7.84 -5.09 6.59
C VAL A 47 6.84 -5.32 5.46
N ALA A 48 7.11 -6.30 4.59
CA ALA A 48 6.20 -6.69 3.50
C ALA A 48 4.81 -7.07 4.03
N GLN A 49 4.76 -7.85 5.11
CA GLN A 49 3.51 -8.25 5.75
C GLN A 49 2.78 -7.04 6.33
N ALA A 50 3.47 -6.17 7.08
CA ALA A 50 2.86 -4.98 7.68
C ALA A 50 2.29 -4.03 6.63
N ILE A 51 2.99 -3.82 5.51
CA ILE A 51 2.50 -3.03 4.37
C ILE A 51 1.27 -3.70 3.75
N THR A 52 1.31 -5.01 3.52
CA THR A 52 0.18 -5.75 2.93
C THR A 52 -1.06 -5.67 3.81
N GLU A 53 -0.91 -5.80 5.12
CA GLU A 53 -2.02 -5.67 6.07
C GLU A 53 -2.58 -4.25 6.09
N LEU A 54 -1.72 -3.23 6.08
CA LEU A 54 -2.15 -1.83 6.04
C LEU A 54 -2.97 -1.54 4.77
N LEU A 55 -2.51 -2.00 3.60
CA LEU A 55 -3.23 -1.83 2.34
C LEU A 55 -4.59 -2.52 2.35
N LYS A 56 -4.68 -3.74 2.91
CA LYS A 56 -5.96 -4.46 3.04
C LYS A 56 -6.96 -3.69 3.89
N VAL A 57 -6.53 -3.15 5.03
CA VAL A 57 -7.43 -2.38 5.91
C VAL A 57 -7.82 -1.06 5.25
N LEU A 58 -6.89 -0.40 4.55
CA LEU A 58 -7.15 0.83 3.81
C LEU A 58 -8.12 0.63 2.63
N GLU A 59 -8.06 -0.53 1.98
CA GLU A 59 -9.01 -0.93 0.95
C GLU A 59 -10.40 -1.22 1.54
N ALA A 60 -10.47 -1.96 2.65
CA ALA A 60 -11.70 -2.26 3.37
C ALA A 60 -12.42 -1.03 3.94
N HIS A 61 -11.65 0.01 4.30
CA HIS A 61 -12.16 1.26 4.87
C HIS A 61 -12.10 2.44 3.89
N SER A 62 -12.01 2.16 2.58
CA SER A 62 -11.73 3.18 1.59
C SER A 62 -12.75 4.33 1.54
N ASP A 63 -14.01 4.07 1.87
CA ASP A 63 -15.07 5.09 1.95
C ASP A 63 -14.93 6.05 3.16
N GLN A 64 -14.08 5.72 4.12
CA GLN A 64 -13.86 6.46 5.36
C GLN A 64 -12.52 7.24 5.36
N VAL A 65 -11.69 7.04 4.33
CA VAL A 65 -10.38 7.70 4.21
C VAL A 65 -10.50 8.82 3.19
N ALA A 66 -10.51 10.07 3.67
CA ALA A 66 -10.68 11.26 2.83
C ALA A 66 -9.60 11.35 1.74
N ASP A 67 -8.33 11.09 2.09
CA ASP A 67 -7.17 11.26 1.21
C ASP A 67 -6.50 9.91 0.88
N LYS A 68 -7.30 8.93 0.44
CA LYS A 68 -6.85 7.55 0.16
C LYS A 68 -5.62 7.48 -0.77
N GLU A 69 -5.59 8.31 -1.81
CA GLU A 69 -4.47 8.34 -2.76
C GLU A 69 -3.18 8.82 -2.10
N GLU A 70 -3.24 9.87 -1.28
CA GLU A 70 -2.08 10.40 -0.55
C GLU A 70 -1.54 9.35 0.43
N VAL A 71 -2.43 8.70 1.18
CA VAL A 71 -2.04 7.63 2.11
C VAL A 71 -1.40 6.46 1.35
N THR A 72 -1.99 6.04 0.22
CA THR A 72 -1.43 4.94 -0.58
C THR A 72 -0.04 5.29 -1.13
N GLN A 73 0.14 6.52 -1.63
CA GLN A 73 1.45 7.01 -2.08
C GLN A 73 2.48 7.06 -0.95
N ALA A 74 2.09 7.49 0.24
CA ALA A 74 2.99 7.50 1.39
C ALA A 74 3.39 6.07 1.82
N VAL A 75 2.49 5.08 1.72
CA VAL A 75 2.83 3.66 1.93
C VAL A 75 3.81 3.16 0.86
N GLU A 76 3.63 3.54 -0.40
CA GLU A 76 4.58 3.22 -1.48
C GLU A 76 5.97 3.81 -1.22
N GLN A 77 6.04 5.08 -0.83
CA GLN A 77 7.30 5.75 -0.50
C GLN A 77 8.02 5.08 0.67
N VAL A 78 7.28 4.61 1.68
CA VAL A 78 7.86 3.82 2.78
C VAL A 78 8.46 2.52 2.22
N ALA A 79 7.72 1.81 1.37
CA ALA A 79 8.19 0.56 0.78
C ALA A 79 9.47 0.76 -0.04
N GLU A 80 9.50 1.80 -0.88
CA GLU A 80 10.66 2.16 -1.71
C GLU A 80 11.87 2.56 -0.85
N GLU A 81 11.66 3.38 0.18
CA GLU A 81 12.74 3.82 1.07
C GLU A 81 13.33 2.65 1.85
N VAL A 82 12.49 1.70 2.29
CA VAL A 82 12.95 0.46 2.94
C VAL A 82 13.73 -0.44 1.97
N GLN A 83 13.42 -0.43 0.67
CA GLN A 83 14.15 -1.25 -0.30
C GLN A 83 15.58 -0.77 -0.57
N LYS A 84 15.90 0.51 -0.31
CA LYS A 84 17.23 1.06 -0.53
C LYS A 84 18.31 0.30 0.26
N GLU A 85 19.53 0.26 -0.27
CA GLU A 85 20.68 -0.34 0.43
C GLU A 85 20.95 0.33 1.78
N LYS A 86 20.68 1.64 1.87
CA LYS A 86 20.78 2.44 3.09
C LYS A 86 19.50 3.24 3.28
N PRO A 87 18.46 2.67 3.92
CA PRO A 87 17.22 3.38 4.19
C PRO A 87 17.46 4.61 5.05
N ASN A 88 16.86 5.74 4.69
CA ASN A 88 16.96 6.98 5.45
C ASN A 88 15.91 7.01 6.57
N LYS A 89 16.39 6.88 7.80
CA LYS A 89 15.57 6.93 9.02
C LYS A 89 14.73 8.19 9.18
N PHE A 90 15.22 9.36 8.75
CA PHE A 90 14.49 10.61 8.87
C PHE A 90 13.35 10.68 7.85
N THR A 91 13.60 10.20 6.63
CA THR A 91 12.58 10.05 5.60
C THR A 91 11.48 9.10 6.08
N LEU A 92 11.85 7.90 6.54
CA LEU A 92 10.88 6.91 7.03
C LEU A 92 10.06 7.43 8.19
N LYS A 93 10.70 8.13 9.15
CA LYS A 93 9.98 8.78 10.26
C LYS A 93 8.98 9.81 9.75
N GLY A 94 9.38 10.69 8.84
CA GLY A 94 8.51 11.71 8.26
C GLY A 94 7.31 11.10 7.54
N LEU A 95 7.55 10.09 6.69
CA LEU A 95 6.51 9.38 5.95
C LEU A 95 5.52 8.67 6.89
N LEU A 96 6.02 7.96 7.90
CA LEU A 96 5.18 7.24 8.85
C LEU A 96 4.39 8.18 9.77
N SER A 97 4.93 9.35 10.10
CA SER A 97 4.20 10.40 10.83
C SER A 97 3.10 11.01 9.98
N SER A 98 3.40 11.35 8.72
CA SER A 98 2.41 11.87 7.76
C SER A 98 1.28 10.87 7.53
N LEU A 99 1.58 9.57 7.36
CA LEU A 99 0.57 8.51 7.27
C LEU A 99 -0.41 8.53 8.46
N LYS A 100 0.11 8.69 9.68
CA LYS A 100 -0.72 8.72 10.88
C LYS A 100 -1.61 9.97 10.94
N GLU A 101 -1.14 11.10 10.42
CA GLU A 101 -1.89 12.34 10.35
C GLU A 101 -3.00 12.30 9.28
N SER A 102 -2.70 11.78 8.09
CA SER A 102 -3.62 11.70 6.95
C SER A 102 -4.77 10.70 7.13
N LEU A 103 -4.62 9.72 8.04
CA LEU A 103 -5.61 8.66 8.25
C LEU A 103 -6.80 9.07 9.13
N GLY A 104 -6.76 10.25 9.75
CA GLY A 104 -7.83 10.73 10.61
C GLY A 104 -8.17 9.77 11.77
N SER A 105 -9.45 9.67 12.10
CA SER A 105 -9.94 8.93 13.28
C SER A 105 -10.19 7.43 13.04
N VAL A 106 -9.75 6.86 11.92
CA VAL A 106 -9.99 5.43 11.64
C VAL A 106 -9.02 4.58 12.45
N VAL A 107 -9.47 4.18 13.64
CA VAL A 107 -8.68 3.46 14.66
C VAL A 107 -7.97 2.25 14.08
N GLU A 108 -8.66 1.44 13.27
CA GLU A 108 -8.11 0.20 12.73
C GLU A 108 -6.94 0.45 11.75
N ILE A 109 -6.98 1.54 10.96
CA ILE A 109 -5.86 1.89 10.07
C ILE A 109 -4.70 2.48 10.89
N ALA A 110 -4.99 3.29 11.90
CA ALA A 110 -3.98 3.84 12.80
C ALA A 110 -3.20 2.74 13.56
N GLU A 111 -3.88 1.66 13.96
CA GLU A 111 -3.25 0.48 14.55
C GLU A 111 -2.27 -0.19 13.56
N LYS A 112 -2.67 -0.36 12.30
CA LYS A 112 -1.80 -0.95 11.26
C LYS A 112 -0.60 -0.07 10.93
N VAL A 113 -0.74 1.25 10.91
CA VAL A 113 0.40 2.17 10.79
C VAL A 113 1.35 2.03 11.98
N THR A 114 0.82 1.88 13.19
CA THR A 114 1.65 1.67 14.39
C THR A 114 2.43 0.35 14.32
N VAL A 115 1.83 -0.72 13.77
CA VAL A 115 2.54 -1.98 13.50
C VAL A 115 3.66 -1.76 12.49
N LEU A 116 3.38 -1.08 11.37
CA LEU A 116 4.40 -0.76 10.37
C LEU A 116 5.57 0.05 10.96
N GLN A 117 5.27 1.04 11.80
CA GLN A 117 6.28 1.83 12.52
C GLN A 117 7.19 0.96 13.38
N LYS A 118 6.63 0.03 14.15
CA LYS A 118 7.39 -0.90 14.99
C LYS A 118 8.32 -1.77 14.17
N VAL A 119 7.82 -2.37 13.10
CA VAL A 119 8.62 -3.27 12.25
C VAL A 119 9.74 -2.51 11.55
N VAL A 120 9.46 -1.32 11.01
CA VAL A 120 10.49 -0.47 10.39
C VAL A 120 11.54 -0.02 11.43
N ALA A 121 11.12 0.31 12.65
CA ALA A 121 12.06 0.65 13.73
C ALA A 121 12.97 -0.53 14.09
N VAL A 122 12.41 -1.74 14.22
CA VAL A 122 13.18 -2.98 14.48
C VAL A 122 14.18 -3.24 13.36
N MET A 123 13.76 -3.14 12.09
CA MET A 123 14.63 -3.32 10.94
C MET A 123 15.82 -2.35 10.95
N LEU A 124 15.61 -1.12 11.42
CA LEU A 124 16.64 -0.07 11.48
C LEU A 124 17.44 -0.06 12.79
N GLY A 125 17.12 -0.92 13.75
CA GLY A 125 17.71 -0.88 15.09
C GLY A 125 17.39 0.40 15.86
N LEU A 126 16.24 1.01 15.60
CA LEU A 126 15.77 2.24 16.26
C LEU A 126 14.88 1.91 17.47
N PRO A 127 14.85 2.78 18.50
CA PRO A 127 13.83 2.70 19.53
C PRO A 127 12.45 2.93 18.90
N ILE A 128 11.45 2.17 19.37
CA ILE A 128 10.06 2.29 18.92
C ILE A 128 9.58 3.72 19.22
N LEU A 129 9.09 4.42 18.19
CA LEU A 129 8.51 5.76 18.27
C LEU A 129 7.07 5.75 18.80
#